data_AF-A0A392MR38-F1
#
_entry.id   AF-A0A392MR38-F1
#
_cell.length_a   1.000
_cell.length_b   1.000
_cell.length_c   1.000
_cell.angle_alpha   90.00
_cell.angle_beta   90.00
_cell.angle_gamma   90.00
#
_symmetry.space_group_name_H-M   'P 1'
#
loop_
_entity.id
_entity.type
_entity.pdbx_description
1 polymer ?
#
loop_
_entity_poly.entity_id
_entity_poly.type
_entity_poly.pdbx_seq_one_letter_code
_entity_poly.pdbx_strand_id
1 'polypeptide(L)'
;LQMNLVDWFKGMVASRRGDELVDPLIEIQPSPRSLKRALLVCLRCIDLDANKRPKMGQIVHMLEADDFPFRSQLRTRDKDPVPSQVDLSKKIPYPTRHVEPVYKASWR
;
A
#
# COMPACT_ATOMS: atom_id res chain seq x y z
N LEU A 1 -40.40 -0.85 -9.89
CA LEU A 1 -38.93 -1.04 -10.00
C LEU A 1 -38.36 -1.01 -8.59
N GLN A 2 -37.66 -2.05 -8.16
CA GLN A 2 -36.96 -2.06 -6.88
C GLN A 2 -35.59 -1.42 -7.07
N MET A 3 -35.24 -0.44 -6.24
CA MET A 3 -33.91 0.16 -6.26
C MET A 3 -32.96 -0.70 -5.44
N ASN A 4 -31.88 -1.16 -6.05
CA ASN A 4 -30.82 -1.86 -5.35
C ASN A 4 -29.80 -0.84 -4.82
N LEU A 5 -29.67 -0.75 -3.49
CA LEU A 5 -28.76 0.18 -2.84
C LEU A 5 -27.30 -0.06 -3.21
N VAL A 6 -26.91 -1.32 -3.40
CA VAL A 6 -25.53 -1.71 -3.77
C VAL A 6 -25.21 -1.24 -5.19
N ASP A 7 -26.13 -1.39 -6.13
CA ASP A 7 -25.91 -0.98 -7.51
C ASP A 7 -25.91 0.55 -7.65
N TRP A 8 -26.80 1.23 -6.91
CA TRP A 8 -26.80 2.69 -6.80
C TRP A 8 -25.47 3.21 -6.22
N PHE A 9 -25.01 2.64 -5.11
CA PHE A 9 -23.74 2.99 -4.48
C PHE A 9 -22.56 2.82 -5.43
N LYS A 10 -22.47 1.66 -6.11
CA LYS A 10 -21.43 1.39 -7.12
C LYS A 10 -21.45 2.42 -8.24
N GLY A 11 -22.65 2.79 -8.71
CA GLY A 11 -22.83 3.83 -9.72
C GLY A 11 -22.30 5.19 -9.26
N MET A 12 -22.66 5.63 -8.05
CA MET A 12 -22.21 6.91 -7.48
C MET A 12 -20.68 6.96 -7.34
N VAL A 13 -20.06 5.88 -6.84
CA VAL A 13 -18.60 5.81 -6.71
C VAL A 13 -17.91 5.78 -8.09
N ALA A 14 -18.45 5.04 -9.06
CA ALA A 14 -17.92 4.97 -10.42
C ALA A 14 -18.00 6.31 -11.17
N SER A 15 -19.08 7.06 -10.95
CA SER A 15 -19.29 8.42 -11.49
C SER A 15 -18.47 9.50 -10.76
N ARG A 16 -17.62 9.12 -9.79
CA ARG A 16 -16.80 10.03 -8.97
C ARG A 16 -17.62 11.01 -8.13
N ARG A 17 -18.87 10.67 -7.80
CA ARG A 17 -19.80 11.46 -6.96
C ARG A 17 -19.86 10.89 -5.53
N GLY A 18 -18.69 10.56 -4.97
CA GLY A 18 -18.59 9.88 -3.68
C GLY A 18 -18.85 10.80 -2.48
N ASP A 19 -18.69 12.10 -2.67
CA ASP A 19 -19.02 13.17 -1.72
C ASP A 19 -20.53 13.29 -1.47
N GLU A 20 -21.36 13.02 -2.48
CA GLU A 20 -22.82 13.00 -2.33
C GLU A 20 -23.35 11.79 -1.53
N LEU A 21 -22.47 10.82 -1.23
CA LEU A 21 -22.81 9.68 -0.37
C LEU A 21 -22.66 10.00 1.13
N VAL A 22 -22.13 11.18 1.47
CA VAL A 22 -22.00 11.61 2.86
C VAL A 22 -23.39 11.98 3.39
N ASP A 23 -23.75 11.41 4.55
CA ASP A 23 -24.99 11.74 5.23
C ASP A 23 -25.01 13.24 5.60
N PRO A 24 -26.03 14.01 5.14
CA PRO A 24 -26.17 15.43 5.47
C PRO A 24 -26.28 15.72 6.98
N LEU A 25 -26.62 14.73 7.80
CA LEU A 25 -26.74 14.87 9.25
C LEU A 25 -25.40 14.75 10.00
N ILE A 26 -24.29 14.44 9.31
CA ILE A 26 -22.96 14.44 9.90
C ILE A 26 -22.53 15.89 10.16
N GLU A 27 -22.43 16.26 11.44
CA GLU A 27 -22.02 17.61 11.85
C GLU A 27 -20.59 17.96 11.42
N ILE A 28 -19.66 17.01 11.61
CA ILE A 28 -18.24 17.17 11.25
C ILE A 28 -17.96 16.40 9.98
N GLN A 29 -17.89 17.12 8.87
CA GLN A 29 -17.68 16.49 7.57
C GLN A 29 -16.34 15.74 7.51
N PRO A 30 -16.33 14.51 6.96
CA PRO A 30 -15.11 13.73 6.86
C PRO A 30 -14.13 14.40 5.90
N SER A 31 -12.83 14.26 6.18
CA SER A 31 -11.80 14.66 5.22
C SER A 31 -11.97 13.90 3.89
N PRO A 32 -11.58 14.47 2.74
CA PRO A 32 -11.62 13.76 1.46
C PRO A 32 -10.83 12.45 1.47
N ARG A 33 -9.75 12.35 2.27
CA ARG A 33 -8.94 11.13 2.42
C ARG A 33 -9.71 10.05 3.17
N SER A 34 -10.30 10.39 4.32
CA SER A 34 -11.08 9.45 5.13
C SER A 34 -12.34 8.97 4.38
N LEU A 35 -13.02 9.85 3.64
CA LEU A 35 -14.16 9.48 2.81
C LEU A 35 -13.76 8.49 1.70
N LYS A 36 -12.71 8.80 0.93
CA LYS A 36 -12.20 7.88 -0.11
C LYS A 36 -11.83 6.52 0.47
N ARG A 37 -11.16 6.51 1.62
CA ARG A 37 -10.80 5.27 2.34
C ARG A 37 -12.04 4.45 2.70
N ALA A 38 -13.04 5.08 3.33
CA ALA A 38 -14.29 4.41 3.69
C ALA A 38 -15.02 3.84 2.46
N LEU A 39 -15.13 4.60 1.38
CA LEU A 39 -15.77 4.14 0.14
C LEU A 39 -15.06 2.92 -0.48
N LEU A 40 -13.73 2.92 -0.49
CA LEU A 40 -12.94 1.79 -0.98
C LEU A 40 -13.10 0.54 -0.11
N VAL A 41 -13.14 0.71 1.21
CA VAL A 41 -13.42 -0.38 2.16
C VAL A 41 -14.81 -0.95 1.89
N CYS A 42 -15.84 -0.10 1.74
CA CYS A 42 -17.20 -0.53 1.41
C CYS A 42 -17.25 -1.36 0.11
N LEU A 43 -16.57 -0.92 -0.95
CA LEU A 43 -16.50 -1.67 -2.22
C LEU A 43 -15.90 -3.07 -2.05
N ARG A 44 -14.89 -3.24 -1.20
CA ARG A 44 -14.30 -4.56 -0.90
C ARG A 44 -15.24 -5.45 -0.09
N CYS A 45 -15.98 -4.86 0.85
CA CYS A 45 -16.93 -5.60 1.70
C CYS A 45 -18.14 -6.14 0.91
N ILE A 46 -18.55 -5.45 -0.15
CA ILE A 46 -19.69 -5.84 -0.99
C ILE A 46 -19.29 -6.61 -2.26
N ASP A 47 -18.07 -7.14 -2.31
CA ASP A 47 -17.61 -7.94 -3.45
C ASP A 47 -18.56 -9.12 -3.68
N LEU A 48 -18.83 -9.41 -4.96
CA LEU A 48 -19.69 -10.53 -5.35
C LEU A 48 -19.07 -11.88 -4.94
N ASP A 49 -17.74 -11.97 -4.97
CA ASP A 49 -17.00 -13.12 -4.49
C ASP A 49 -16.71 -12.99 -2.99
N ALA A 50 -17.34 -13.85 -2.20
CA ALA A 50 -17.19 -13.86 -0.75
C ALA A 50 -15.74 -14.06 -0.30
N ASN A 51 -14.90 -14.75 -1.09
CA ASN A 51 -13.50 -15.00 -0.75
C ASN A 51 -12.63 -13.74 -0.89
N LYS A 52 -13.10 -12.72 -1.62
CA LYS A 52 -12.42 -11.43 -1.76
C LYS A 52 -12.79 -10.43 -0.69
N ARG A 53 -13.84 -10.71 0.09
CA ARG A 53 -14.28 -9.82 1.17
C ARG A 53 -13.25 -9.86 2.32
N PRO A 54 -12.83 -8.71 2.84
CA PRO A 54 -11.88 -8.66 3.93
C PRO A 54 -12.48 -9.21 5.23
N LYS A 55 -11.63 -9.81 6.07
CA LYS A 55 -12.01 -10.16 7.45
C LYS A 55 -12.17 -8.90 8.29
N MET A 56 -12.96 -8.96 9.35
CA MET A 56 -13.19 -7.79 10.24
C MET A 56 -11.91 -7.14 10.75
N GLY A 57 -10.91 -7.91 11.19
CA GLY A 57 -9.62 -7.35 11.62
C GLY A 57 -8.88 -6.59 10.50
N GLN A 58 -8.99 -7.07 9.25
CA GLN A 58 -8.45 -6.34 8.10
C GLN A 58 -9.23 -5.04 7.87
N ILE A 59 -10.56 -5.06 7.99
CA ILE A 59 -11.40 -3.86 7.84
C ILE A 59 -11.01 -2.79 8.86
N VAL A 60 -10.83 -3.15 10.12
CA VAL A 60 -10.39 -2.22 11.18
C VAL A 60 -9.06 -1.59 10.80
N HIS A 61 -8.05 -2.39 10.46
CA HIS A 61 -6.76 -1.88 10.02
C HIS A 61 -6.86 -1.00 8.76
N MET A 62 -7.72 -1.35 7.80
CA MET A 62 -7.94 -0.55 6.59
C MET A 62 -8.57 0.81 6.88
N LEU A 63 -9.39 0.92 7.92
CA LEU A 63 -10.05 2.15 8.33
C LEU A 63 -9.17 3.02 9.23
N GLU A 64 -8.33 2.41 10.06
CA GLU A 64 -7.39 3.10 10.96
C GLU A 64 -6.11 3.54 10.23
N ALA A 65 -5.65 2.78 9.24
CA ALA A 65 -4.41 3.08 8.53
C ALA A 65 -4.55 4.34 7.67
N ASP A 66 -3.65 5.30 7.87
CA ASP A 66 -3.60 6.50 7.04
C ASP A 66 -3.13 6.20 5.61
N ASP A 67 -2.36 5.13 5.39
CA ASP A 67 -1.69 4.84 4.12
C ASP A 67 -2.41 3.84 3.20
N PHE A 68 -3.63 3.44 3.52
CA PHE A 68 -4.36 2.39 2.79
C PHE A 68 -5.04 2.89 1.50
N PRO A 69 -4.79 2.21 0.36
CA PRO A 69 -3.67 2.57 -0.49
C PRO A 69 -3.82 3.99 -1.06
N PHE A 70 -2.90 4.89 -0.72
CA PHE A 70 -2.68 6.13 -1.49
C PHE A 70 -1.29 6.11 -2.13
N ARG A 71 -1.17 5.42 -3.27
CA ARG A 71 -0.28 5.90 -4.34
C ARG A 71 -1.13 6.44 -5.47
N SER A 72 -1.41 7.75 -5.43
CA SER A 72 -1.63 8.49 -6.67
C SER A 72 -0.28 8.61 -7.39
N GLN A 73 0.24 7.51 -7.94
CA GLN A 73 1.20 7.66 -9.03
C GLN A 73 0.38 8.16 -10.22
N LEU A 74 0.25 9.49 -10.31
CA LEU A 74 0.41 10.15 -11.60
C LEU A 74 1.55 9.41 -12.27
N ARG A 75 1.25 8.74 -13.38
CA ARG A 75 2.23 8.04 -14.22
C ARG A 75 3.17 9.13 -14.76
N THR A 76 4.12 9.57 -13.94
CA THR A 76 5.22 10.40 -14.39
C THR A 76 6.14 9.46 -15.15
N ARG A 77 5.82 9.30 -16.44
CA ARG A 77 6.72 9.09 -17.57
C ARG A 77 7.97 8.28 -17.24
N ASP A 78 7.91 7.01 -17.64
CA ASP A 78 9.07 6.14 -17.89
C ASP A 78 10.27 6.97 -18.36
N LYS A 79 11.30 7.04 -17.52
CA LYS A 79 12.67 7.31 -17.97
C LYS A 79 13.45 6.07 -17.59
N ASP A 80 13.89 5.39 -18.64
CA ASP A 80 14.66 4.16 -18.61
C ASP A 80 15.83 4.21 -17.59
N PRO A 81 16.16 3.10 -16.91
CA PRO A 81 17.38 3.02 -16.14
C PRO A 81 18.57 2.79 -17.09
N VAL A 82 19.48 3.77 -17.14
CA VAL A 82 20.81 3.58 -17.76
C VAL A 82 21.62 2.62 -16.87
N PRO A 83 22.13 1.48 -17.37
CA PRO A 83 22.96 0.58 -16.59
C PRO A 83 24.39 1.09 -16.45
N SER A 84 24.90 0.87 -15.24
CA SER A 84 26.25 1.03 -14.72
C SER A 84 27.39 0.50 -15.61
N GLN A 85 28.47 1.28 -15.72
CA GLN A 85 29.79 0.85 -16.22
C GLN A 85 30.84 1.03 -15.11
N VAL A 86 31.23 -0.12 -14.55
CA VAL A 86 32.59 -0.60 -14.18
C VAL A 86 33.65 0.35 -13.56
N ASP A 87 34.02 -0.02 -12.32
CA ASP A 87 35.35 -0.23 -11.73
C ASP A 87 36.59 0.40 -12.40
N LEU A 88 37.41 1.13 -11.63
CA LEU A 88 38.86 0.83 -11.49
C LEU A 88 39.58 1.78 -10.49
N SER A 89 40.31 1.17 -9.57
CA SER A 89 41.51 1.68 -8.88
C SER A 89 41.38 2.76 -7.79
N LYS A 90 41.68 2.34 -6.55
CA LYS A 90 42.91 2.74 -5.81
C LYS A 90 43.05 1.88 -4.54
N LYS A 91 43.99 0.92 -4.56
CA LYS A 91 44.46 0.23 -3.36
C LYS A 91 45.35 1.16 -2.54
N ILE A 92 45.06 1.30 -1.25
CA ILE A 92 45.99 1.80 -0.23
C ILE A 92 46.08 0.71 0.85
N PRO A 93 47.25 0.08 1.10
CA PRO A 93 47.38 -0.96 2.12
C PRO A 93 47.57 -0.35 3.52
N TYR A 94 46.77 -0.79 4.48
CA TYR A 94 46.97 -0.56 5.92
C TYR A 94 47.79 -1.73 6.52
N PRO A 95 48.68 -1.48 7.49
CA PRO A 95 49.50 -2.54 8.09
C PRO A 95 48.77 -3.20 9.25
N THR A 96 48.56 -4.53 9.19
CA THR A 96 48.08 -5.34 10.32
C THR A 96 49.27 -6.12 10.90
N ARG A 97 49.56 -5.90 12.19
CA ARG A 97 50.56 -6.66 12.95
C ARG A 97 49.99 -8.04 13.33
N HIS A 98 50.83 -9.07 13.10
CA HIS A 98 50.95 -10.43 13.69
C HIS A 98 50.00 -10.81 14.85
N VAL A 99 49.49 -12.04 14.99
CA VAL A 99 50.19 -13.35 15.17
C VAL A 99 49.24 -14.53 14.84
N GLU A 100 49.74 -15.56 14.14
CA GLU A 100 49.14 -16.91 13.95
C GLU A 100 49.87 -17.93 14.86
N PRO A 101 49.47 -19.21 14.93
CA PRO A 101 48.16 -19.83 15.21
C PRO A 101 48.31 -20.73 16.47
N VAL A 102 47.42 -21.69 16.75
CA VAL A 102 47.71 -23.10 17.11
C VAL A 102 46.42 -23.75 17.66
N TYR A 103 46.15 -24.97 17.16
CA TYR A 103 45.33 -26.11 17.63
C TYR A 103 43.81 -25.92 17.89
N LYS A 104 42.87 -26.81 17.52
CA LYS A 104 42.88 -28.23 17.14
C LYS A 104 41.47 -28.64 16.61
N ALA A 105 41.46 -29.58 15.66
CA ALA A 105 40.50 -30.70 15.45
C ALA A 105 38.99 -30.38 15.36
N SER A 106 38.32 -30.41 14.20
CA SER A 106 37.88 -31.60 13.42
C SER A 106 37.44 -32.78 14.29
N TRP A 107 36.14 -33.14 14.30
CA TRP A 107 35.56 -34.51 14.26
C TRP A 107 34.01 -34.45 14.34
N ARG A 108 33.32 -34.63 13.22
CA ARG A 108 32.30 -35.68 12.94
C ARG A 108 31.51 -35.37 11.68
#